data_AF-A0A849SDP7-F1
#
_entry.id   AF-A0A849SDP7-F1
#
_cell.length_a   1.000
_cell.length_b   1.000
_cell.length_c   1.000
_cell.angle_alpha   90.00
_cell.angle_beta   90.00
_cell.angle_gamma   90.00
#
_symmetry.space_group_name_H-M   'P 1'
#
loop_
_entity.id
_entity.type
_entity.pdbx_description
1 polymer ?
#
loop_
_entity_poly.entity_id
_entity_poly.type
_entity_poly.pdbx_seq_one_letter_code
_entity_poly.pdbx_strand_id
1 'polypeptide(L)'
;MKLRIRYTTQNGLTMVEFLIAMMLGVFLTGGLIQLFADSRKTYQVQEGLSRVQENGRFALDFIARDIRMSGYRGCSSQPDKDVSFNINLNIAAPSNYLYVFKVFIEGFEAISTTAWTPTIGADDMNEDAMNTLNNPVVGSDVLSIRRASDQCFSVVSVDNSVKSVVL
;
A
#
# COMPACT_ATOMS: atom_id res chain seq x y z
N MET A 1 43.15 52.51 -53.10
CA MET A 1 41.85 52.49 -52.39
C MET A 1 42.13 52.60 -50.88
N LYS A 2 41.95 53.77 -50.26
CA LYS A 2 42.25 53.98 -48.82
C LYS A 2 40.98 53.74 -48.00
N LEU A 3 40.97 52.70 -47.15
CA LEU A 3 39.92 52.51 -46.13
C LEU A 3 40.14 53.50 -44.98
N ARG A 4 39.12 54.30 -44.66
CA ARG A 4 39.08 55.12 -43.44
C ARG A 4 38.34 54.34 -42.35
N ILE A 5 39.05 53.92 -41.31
CA ILE A 5 38.46 53.39 -40.08
C ILE A 5 37.96 54.57 -39.26
N ARG A 6 36.64 54.62 -39.01
CA ARG A 6 36.02 55.57 -38.07
C ARG A 6 36.06 54.94 -36.67
N TYR A 7 36.83 55.51 -35.77
CA TYR A 7 36.72 55.20 -34.35
C TYR A 7 35.54 56.01 -33.79
N THR A 8 34.48 55.31 -33.35
CA THR A 8 33.36 55.94 -32.66
C THR A 8 33.79 56.22 -31.23
N THR A 9 33.72 57.48 -30.78
CA THR A 9 34.01 57.83 -29.38
C THR A 9 32.87 57.32 -28.49
N GLN A 10 33.18 56.47 -27.53
CA GLN A 10 32.22 56.02 -26.54
C GLN A 10 31.93 57.17 -25.57
N ASN A 11 30.72 57.71 -25.60
CA ASN A 11 30.27 58.65 -24.59
C ASN A 11 30.11 57.88 -23.26
N GLY A 12 30.74 58.35 -22.19
CA GLY A 12 30.73 57.69 -20.89
C GLY A 12 29.31 57.55 -20.31
N LEU A 13 29.10 56.52 -19.49
CA LEU A 13 27.83 56.28 -18.80
C LEU A 13 27.60 57.30 -17.69
N THR A 14 26.36 57.74 -17.53
CA THR A 14 25.96 58.58 -16.40
C THR A 14 25.87 57.75 -15.11
N MET A 15 26.10 58.36 -13.94
CA MET A 15 25.87 57.67 -12.65
C MET A 15 24.43 57.13 -12.55
N VAL A 16 23.46 57.87 -13.09
CA VAL A 16 22.05 57.49 -13.06
C VAL A 16 21.77 56.26 -13.92
N GLU A 17 22.38 56.14 -15.11
CA GLU A 17 22.28 54.92 -15.93
C GLU A 17 22.82 53.69 -15.19
N PHE A 18 23.92 53.84 -14.47
CA PHE A 18 24.51 52.73 -13.72
C PHE A 18 23.62 52.27 -12.56
N LEU A 19 23.01 53.22 -11.83
CA LEU A 19 22.07 52.92 -10.75
C LEU A 19 20.82 52.20 -11.26
N ILE A 20 20.26 52.66 -12.39
CA ILE A 20 19.10 52.02 -13.01
C ILE A 20 19.45 50.61 -13.52
N ALA A 21 20.62 50.43 -14.16
CA ALA A 21 21.07 49.13 -14.64
C ALA A 21 21.23 48.11 -13.50
N MET A 22 21.82 48.51 -12.37
CA MET A 22 21.93 47.64 -11.19
C MET A 22 20.57 47.32 -10.58
N MET A 23 19.69 48.32 -10.45
CA MET A 23 18.35 48.13 -9.90
C MET A 23 17.56 47.10 -10.71
N LEU A 24 17.58 47.22 -12.04
CA LEU A 24 16.92 46.26 -12.93
C LEU A 24 17.59 44.89 -12.89
N GLY A 25 18.92 44.83 -12.80
CA GLY A 25 19.67 43.57 -12.68
C GLY A 25 19.28 42.76 -11.44
N VAL A 26 19.21 43.41 -10.27
CA VAL A 26 18.79 42.78 -9.01
C VAL A 26 17.32 42.39 -9.06
N PHE A 27 16.46 43.26 -9.60
CA PHE A 27 15.02 42.98 -9.70
C PHE A 27 14.74 41.73 -10.55
N LEU A 28 15.38 41.62 -11.72
CA LEU A 28 15.20 40.47 -12.61
C LEU A 28 15.78 39.19 -12.01
N THR A 29 16.98 39.23 -11.43
CA THR A 29 17.58 38.05 -10.80
C THR A 29 16.78 37.58 -9.58
N GLY A 30 16.25 38.50 -8.78
CA GLY A 30 15.34 38.17 -7.66
C GLY A 30 14.09 37.42 -8.15
N GLY A 31 13.45 37.89 -9.21
CA GLY A 31 12.30 37.21 -9.82
C GLY A 31 12.65 35.82 -10.36
N LEU A 32 13.80 35.66 -11.02
CA LEU A 32 14.24 34.35 -11.52
C LEU A 32 14.52 33.35 -10.40
N ILE A 33 15.11 33.80 -9.29
CA ILE A 33 15.36 32.93 -8.12
C ILE A 33 14.03 32.37 -7.59
N GLN A 34 12.99 33.21 -7.51
CA GLN A 34 11.66 32.76 -7.08
C GLN A 34 11.08 31.72 -8.04
N LEU A 35 11.14 31.97 -9.35
CA LEU A 35 10.67 31.00 -10.36
C LEU A 35 11.40 29.66 -10.28
N PHE A 36 12.72 29.68 -10.05
CA PHE A 36 13.51 28.47 -9.86
C PHE A 36 13.14 27.73 -8.57
N ALA A 37 12.92 28.45 -7.47
CA ALA A 37 12.50 27.87 -6.20
C ALA A 37 11.12 27.19 -6.32
N ASP A 38 10.17 27.85 -6.98
CA ASP A 38 8.81 27.34 -7.19
C ASP A 38 8.82 26.13 -8.14
N SER A 39 9.63 26.18 -9.20
CA SER A 39 9.83 25.04 -10.09
C SER A 39 10.38 23.83 -9.33
N ARG A 40 11.43 24.02 -8.51
CA ARG A 40 12.02 22.95 -7.69
C ARG A 40 11.01 22.34 -6.74
N LYS A 41 10.20 23.17 -6.06
CA LYS A 41 9.15 22.70 -5.15
C LYS A 41 8.10 21.87 -5.91
N THR A 42 7.71 22.34 -7.09
CA THR A 42 6.75 21.64 -7.96
C THR A 42 7.29 20.27 -8.38
N TYR A 43 8.56 20.17 -8.77
CA TYR A 43 9.21 18.90 -9.09
C TYR A 43 9.21 17.92 -7.91
N GLN A 44 9.48 18.39 -6.70
CA GLN A 44 9.46 17.53 -5.50
C GLN A 44 8.06 16.99 -5.22
N VAL A 45 7.02 17.81 -5.39
CA VAL A 45 5.62 17.37 -5.23
C VAL A 45 5.25 16.34 -6.29
N GLN A 46 5.64 16.57 -7.55
CA GLN A 46 5.38 15.60 -8.63
C GLN A 46 6.07 14.26 -8.38
N GLU A 47 7.33 14.28 -7.92
CA GLU A 47 8.06 13.06 -7.56
C GLU A 47 7.38 12.32 -6.38
N GLY A 48 6.97 13.05 -5.34
CA GLY A 48 6.22 12.48 -4.22
C GLY A 48 4.90 11.84 -4.67
N LEU A 49 4.17 12.50 -5.56
CA LEU A 49 2.91 11.98 -6.12
C LEU A 49 3.15 10.73 -6.95
N SER A 50 4.16 10.71 -7.81
CA SER A 50 4.53 9.53 -8.61
C SER A 50 4.85 8.33 -7.72
N ARG A 51 5.57 8.53 -6.61
CA ARG A 51 5.86 7.46 -5.64
C ARG A 51 4.61 6.93 -4.96
N VAL A 52 3.70 7.81 -4.56
CA VAL A 52 2.41 7.40 -3.96
C VAL A 52 1.56 6.62 -4.96
N GLN A 53 1.53 7.04 -6.23
CA GLN A 53 0.79 6.34 -7.28
C GLN A 53 1.38 4.95 -7.56
N GLU A 54 2.70 4.83 -7.63
CA GLU A 54 3.36 3.54 -7.84
C GLU A 54 3.16 2.60 -6.65
N ASN A 55 3.36 3.10 -5.42
CA ASN A 55 3.10 2.32 -4.21
C ASN A 55 1.63 1.88 -4.11
N GLY A 56 0.70 2.77 -4.48
CA GLY A 56 -0.72 2.45 -4.55
C GLY A 56 -1.03 1.36 -5.59
N ARG A 57 -0.42 1.44 -6.77
CA ARG A 57 -0.56 0.42 -7.82
C ARG A 57 -0.04 -0.94 -7.34
N PHE A 58 1.12 -0.97 -6.70
CA PHE A 58 1.71 -2.20 -6.16
C PHE A 58 0.85 -2.81 -5.05
N ALA A 59 0.38 -1.99 -4.09
CA ALA A 59 -0.48 -2.44 -3.02
C ALA A 59 -1.81 -3.03 -3.54
N LEU A 60 -2.43 -2.38 -4.53
CA LEU A 60 -3.66 -2.87 -5.14
C LEU A 60 -3.44 -4.17 -5.93
N ASP A 61 -2.32 -4.33 -6.63
CA ASP A 61 -2.03 -5.57 -7.36
C ASP A 61 -1.83 -6.75 -6.39
N PHE A 62 -1.14 -6.51 -5.28
CA PHE A 62 -0.97 -7.50 -4.21
C PHE A 62 -2.31 -7.94 -3.61
N ILE A 63 -3.15 -6.97 -3.19
CA ILE A 63 -4.48 -7.25 -2.62
C ILE A 63 -5.38 -7.93 -3.65
N ALA A 64 -5.39 -7.47 -4.90
CA ALA A 64 -6.21 -8.06 -5.96
C ALA A 64 -5.86 -9.53 -6.22
N ARG A 65 -4.57 -9.89 -6.13
CA ARG A 65 -4.13 -11.28 -6.24
C ARG A 65 -4.68 -12.15 -5.11
N ASP A 66 -4.61 -11.69 -3.86
CA ASP A 66 -5.13 -12.45 -2.72
C ASP A 66 -6.66 -12.55 -2.74
N ILE A 67 -7.37 -11.47 -3.12
CA ILE A 67 -8.83 -11.50 -3.27
C ILE A 67 -9.27 -12.48 -4.36
N ARG A 68 -8.57 -12.55 -5.50
CA ARG A 68 -8.88 -13.53 -6.57
C ARG A 68 -8.74 -14.98 -6.11
N MET A 69 -7.87 -15.22 -5.13
CA MET A 69 -7.66 -16.53 -4.51
C MET A 69 -8.52 -16.74 -3.25
N SER A 70 -9.32 -15.74 -2.84
CA SER A 70 -10.19 -15.84 -1.68
C SER A 70 -11.19 -16.99 -1.83
N GLY A 71 -11.32 -17.81 -0.79
CA GLY A 71 -12.18 -18.99 -0.81
C GLY A 71 -11.69 -20.13 -1.68
N TYR A 72 -10.50 -20.02 -2.29
CA TYR A 72 -9.83 -21.14 -2.92
C TYR A 72 -9.48 -22.19 -1.86
N ARG A 73 -9.90 -23.44 -2.07
CA ARG A 73 -9.69 -24.56 -1.14
C ARG A 73 -8.89 -25.72 -1.75
N GLY A 74 -8.12 -25.45 -2.81
CA GLY A 74 -7.34 -26.46 -3.53
C GLY A 74 -8.20 -27.39 -4.40
N CYS A 75 -7.68 -28.57 -4.72
CA CYS A 75 -8.28 -29.57 -5.63
C CYS A 75 -9.51 -30.32 -5.06
N SER A 76 -10.23 -29.75 -4.10
CA SER A 76 -11.53 -30.27 -3.64
C SER A 76 -12.60 -29.93 -4.69
N SER A 77 -12.81 -30.84 -5.64
CA SER A 77 -13.65 -30.67 -6.83
C SER A 77 -15.15 -30.88 -6.61
N GLN A 78 -15.69 -30.57 -5.42
CA GLN A 78 -17.13 -30.56 -5.18
C GLN A 78 -17.64 -29.15 -4.82
N PRO A 79 -17.91 -28.30 -5.82
CA PRO A 79 -18.48 -26.97 -5.60
C PRO A 79 -19.91 -26.98 -5.02
N ASP A 80 -20.65 -28.10 -5.15
CA ASP A 80 -22.08 -28.18 -4.82
C ASP A 80 -22.41 -28.96 -3.53
N LYS A 81 -21.40 -29.32 -2.74
CA LYS A 81 -21.64 -29.93 -1.42
C LYS A 81 -21.17 -28.98 -0.34
N ASP A 82 -22.04 -28.72 0.64
CA ASP A 82 -21.67 -28.12 1.92
C ASP A 82 -20.65 -29.03 2.62
N VAL A 83 -19.41 -28.97 2.17
CA VAL A 83 -18.28 -29.65 2.80
C VAL A 83 -18.01 -28.87 4.07
N SER A 84 -18.69 -29.29 5.14
CA SER A 84 -18.38 -28.86 6.48
C SER A 84 -16.99 -29.38 6.82
N PHE A 85 -15.99 -28.49 6.74
CA PHE A 85 -14.66 -28.77 7.29
C PHE A 85 -14.79 -28.83 8.81
N ASN A 86 -15.02 -30.03 9.35
CA ASN A 86 -14.92 -30.25 10.79
C ASN A 86 -13.43 -30.37 11.12
N ILE A 87 -12.84 -29.23 11.45
CA ILE A 87 -11.45 -29.15 11.86
C ILE A 87 -11.38 -29.56 13.34
N ASN A 88 -11.07 -30.83 13.60
CA ASN A 88 -10.80 -31.33 14.95
C ASN A 88 -9.36 -30.97 15.34
N LEU A 89 -9.14 -29.69 15.62
CA LEU A 89 -7.90 -29.20 16.21
C LEU A 89 -7.98 -29.43 17.73
N ASN A 90 -6.95 -30.06 18.31
CA ASN A 90 -6.74 -30.12 19.75
C ASN A 90 -6.24 -28.75 20.28
N ILE A 91 -6.98 -27.70 19.94
CA ILE A 91 -6.76 -26.31 20.36
C ILE A 91 -7.86 -26.01 21.35
N ALA A 92 -7.52 -25.37 22.46
CA ALA A 92 -8.39 -25.13 23.62
C ALA A 92 -9.65 -24.28 23.35
N ALA A 93 -9.99 -23.97 22.08
CA ALA A 93 -11.26 -23.38 21.70
C ALA A 93 -11.64 -23.76 20.25
N PRO A 94 -12.79 -24.42 20.00
CA PRO A 94 -13.29 -24.73 18.66
C PRO A 94 -13.79 -23.49 17.87
N SER A 95 -13.31 -22.29 18.23
CA SER A 95 -13.75 -20.98 17.71
C SER A 95 -12.58 -20.06 17.39
N ASN A 96 -11.41 -20.63 17.04
CA ASN A 96 -10.26 -19.83 16.61
C ASN A 96 -10.56 -19.21 15.23
N TYR A 97 -10.56 -17.87 15.19
CA TYR A 97 -10.95 -17.02 14.07
C TYR A 97 -10.26 -17.38 12.74
N LEU A 98 -9.03 -17.88 12.80
CA LEU A 98 -8.24 -18.24 11.62
C LEU A 98 -8.81 -19.43 10.85
N TYR A 99 -9.46 -20.38 11.55
CA TYR A 99 -9.91 -21.63 10.96
C TYR A 99 -11.40 -21.62 10.55
N VAL A 100 -12.04 -20.44 10.58
CA VAL A 100 -13.43 -20.27 10.15
C VAL A 100 -13.52 -20.08 8.63
N PHE A 101 -13.57 -21.18 7.88
CA PHE A 101 -13.68 -21.17 6.41
C PHE A 101 -15.13 -21.01 5.89
N LYS A 102 -16.00 -20.35 6.67
CA LYS A 102 -17.39 -20.04 6.27
C LYS A 102 -17.49 -18.68 5.56
N VAL A 103 -16.59 -17.76 5.89
CA VAL A 103 -16.54 -16.42 5.31
C VAL A 103 -15.10 -16.15 4.87
N PHE A 104 -14.93 -15.82 3.60
CA PHE A 104 -13.60 -15.75 2.99
C PHE A 104 -13.00 -14.35 3.00
N ILE A 105 -13.83 -13.30 3.07
CA ILE A 105 -13.41 -11.91 3.15
C ILE A 105 -14.21 -11.24 4.25
N GLU A 106 -13.52 -10.63 5.21
CA GLU A 106 -14.13 -9.94 6.33
C GLU A 106 -13.33 -8.68 6.66
N GLY A 107 -14.03 -7.60 6.97
CA GLY A 107 -13.43 -6.34 7.44
C GLY A 107 -13.72 -6.13 8.92
N PHE A 108 -12.77 -5.54 9.63
CA PHE A 108 -12.85 -5.28 11.05
C PHE A 108 -12.16 -3.95 11.36
N GLU A 109 -12.69 -3.23 12.34
CA GLU A 109 -12.10 -2.00 12.84
C GLU A 109 -11.21 -2.31 14.06
N ALA A 110 -10.02 -1.75 14.09
CA ALA A 110 -9.13 -1.83 15.24
C ALA A 110 -9.59 -0.87 16.34
N ILE A 111 -10.37 -1.40 17.27
CA ILE A 111 -10.94 -0.62 18.38
C ILE A 111 -10.01 -0.48 19.60
N SER A 112 -8.90 -1.22 19.68
CA SER A 112 -7.98 -1.16 20.83
C SER A 112 -6.51 -1.37 20.42
N THR A 113 -5.58 -0.74 21.14
CA THR A 113 -4.12 -0.88 20.91
C THR A 113 -3.51 -2.15 21.53
N THR A 114 -4.30 -2.90 22.30
CA THR A 114 -3.81 -3.98 23.18
C THR A 114 -4.38 -5.34 22.83
N ALA A 115 -5.40 -5.41 21.97
CA ALA A 115 -5.99 -6.66 21.53
C ALA A 115 -6.74 -6.50 20.20
N TRP A 116 -6.51 -7.44 19.29
CA TRP A 116 -7.37 -7.65 18.13
C TRP A 116 -8.67 -8.36 18.52
N THR A 117 -9.77 -7.91 17.93
CA THR A 117 -11.06 -8.59 18.00
C THR A 117 -11.52 -8.88 16.58
N PRO A 118 -11.73 -10.15 16.17
CA PRO A 118 -11.87 -11.35 17.00
C PRO A 118 -10.53 -11.97 17.45
N THR A 119 -10.50 -12.58 18.63
CA THR A 119 -9.29 -13.16 19.22
C THR A 119 -8.70 -14.27 18.33
N ILE A 120 -7.43 -14.13 18.00
CA ILE A 120 -6.62 -15.14 17.33
C ILE A 120 -6.12 -16.13 18.40
N GLY A 121 -6.20 -17.44 18.17
CA GLY A 121 -5.77 -18.45 19.15
C GLY A 121 -4.31 -18.30 19.54
N ALA A 122 -4.00 -18.62 20.81
CA ALA A 122 -2.68 -18.37 21.42
C ALA A 122 -1.53 -19.21 20.84
N ASP A 123 -1.84 -20.28 20.11
CA ASP A 123 -0.89 -21.25 19.56
C ASP A 123 -0.39 -20.91 18.14
N ASP A 124 -1.10 -20.04 17.43
CA ASP A 124 -0.69 -19.55 16.11
C ASP A 124 0.18 -18.27 16.22
N MET A 125 0.41 -17.74 17.43
CA MET A 125 1.17 -16.50 17.71
C MET A 125 2.69 -16.59 17.45
N ASN A 126 3.16 -17.64 16.78
CA ASN A 126 4.59 -17.89 16.54
C ASN A 126 5.07 -17.45 15.14
N GLU A 127 4.19 -16.83 14.34
CA GLU A 127 4.58 -16.21 13.06
C GLU A 127 4.65 -14.68 13.23
N ASP A 128 5.75 -14.07 12.77
CA ASP A 128 6.06 -12.64 12.94
C ASP A 128 4.95 -11.70 12.41
N ALA A 129 4.19 -12.17 11.41
CA ALA A 129 3.05 -11.48 10.82
C ALA A 129 1.79 -11.47 11.71
N MET A 130 1.73 -12.31 12.74
CA MET A 130 0.59 -12.43 13.65
C MET A 130 0.81 -11.67 14.96
N ASN A 131 2.06 -11.33 15.28
CA ASN A 131 2.41 -10.44 16.39
C ASN A 131 1.99 -8.98 16.11
N THR A 132 1.95 -8.56 14.84
CA THR A 132 1.50 -7.20 14.46
C THR A 132 -0.01 -7.01 14.63
N LEU A 133 -0.81 -8.08 14.56
CA LEU A 133 -2.24 -8.03 14.84
C LEU A 133 -2.53 -7.86 16.34
N ASN A 134 -1.61 -8.16 17.26
CA ASN A 134 -1.83 -7.92 18.70
C ASN A 134 -1.66 -6.44 19.12
N ASN A 135 -1.14 -5.59 18.23
CA ASN A 135 -0.97 -4.16 18.44
C ASN A 135 -1.51 -3.34 17.25
N PRO A 136 -2.79 -3.52 16.89
CA PRO A 136 -3.35 -2.77 15.79
C PRO A 136 -3.47 -1.29 16.19
N VAL A 137 -3.26 -0.39 15.24
CA VAL A 137 -3.39 1.05 15.49
C VAL A 137 -4.88 1.36 15.66
N VAL A 138 -5.25 2.06 16.74
CA VAL A 138 -6.67 2.39 16.96
C VAL A 138 -7.20 3.24 15.80
N GLY A 139 -8.33 2.82 15.24
CA GLY A 139 -8.96 3.46 14.08
C GLY A 139 -8.42 2.99 12.72
N SER A 140 -7.64 1.90 12.69
CA SER A 140 -7.24 1.25 11.43
C SER A 140 -8.18 0.11 11.05
N ASP A 141 -8.55 0.06 9.77
CA ASP A 141 -9.25 -1.09 9.21
C ASP A 141 -8.30 -2.28 8.97
N VAL A 142 -8.75 -3.48 9.34
CA VAL A 142 -8.10 -4.75 9.00
C VAL A 142 -9.01 -5.54 8.07
N LEU A 143 -8.42 -5.96 6.96
CA LEU A 143 -9.05 -6.86 6.00
C LEU A 143 -8.46 -8.26 6.16
N SER A 144 -9.32 -9.22 6.47
CA SER A 144 -8.97 -10.64 6.53
C SER A 144 -9.40 -11.34 5.26
N ILE A 145 -8.47 -12.07 4.64
CA ILE A 145 -8.69 -12.85 3.43
C ILE A 145 -8.27 -14.30 3.71
N ARG A 146 -9.19 -15.25 3.53
CA ARG A 146 -8.93 -16.67 3.73
C ARG A 146 -8.81 -17.39 2.40
N ARG A 147 -7.67 -18.04 2.20
CA ARG A 147 -7.40 -18.90 1.05
C ARG A 147 -6.54 -20.08 1.47
N ALA A 148 -6.65 -21.20 0.77
CA ALA A 148 -5.66 -22.26 0.84
C ALA A 148 -4.34 -21.74 0.24
N SER A 149 -3.23 -22.16 0.84
CA SER A 149 -1.91 -21.92 0.28
C SER A 149 -1.71 -22.79 -0.96
N ASP A 150 -0.72 -22.45 -1.79
CA ASP A 150 -0.34 -23.25 -2.96
C ASP A 150 0.34 -24.58 -2.58
N GLN A 151 0.51 -24.84 -1.27
CA GLN A 151 1.09 -26.07 -0.74
C GLN A 151 -0.04 -27.09 -0.52
N CYS A 152 0.09 -28.27 -1.12
CA CYS A 152 -0.86 -29.36 -0.90
C CYS A 152 -0.84 -29.79 0.57
N PHE A 153 -2.01 -29.85 1.21
CA PHE A 153 -2.16 -30.49 2.52
C PHE A 153 -2.70 -31.91 2.31
N SER A 154 -2.15 -32.88 3.05
CA SER A 154 -2.63 -34.26 3.00
C SER A 154 -3.77 -34.45 3.98
N VAL A 155 -4.91 -34.96 3.50
CA VAL A 155 -6.04 -35.31 4.36
C VAL A 155 -5.68 -36.59 5.12
N VAL A 156 -5.42 -36.47 6.42
CA VAL A 156 -4.98 -37.58 7.28
C VAL A 156 -6.10 -38.59 7.55
N SER A 157 -7.36 -38.15 7.56
CA SER A 157 -8.54 -39.03 7.60
C SER A 157 -9.80 -38.29 7.16
N VAL A 158 -10.77 -39.01 6.60
CA VAL A 158 -12.14 -38.53 6.31
C VAL A 158 -13.10 -39.39 7.14
N ASP A 159 -13.85 -38.78 8.04
CA ASP A 159 -14.92 -39.47 8.77
C ASP A 159 -16.20 -39.50 7.91
N ASN A 160 -16.53 -40.68 7.39
CA ASN A 160 -17.72 -40.91 6.55
C ASN A 160 -19.01 -41.16 7.34
N SER A 161 -19.01 -40.93 8.66
CA SER A 161 -20.15 -41.24 9.53
C SER A 161 -21.36 -40.29 9.38
N VAL A 162 -21.21 -39.15 8.69
CA VAL A 162 -22.32 -38.24 8.37
C VAL A 162 -22.72 -38.40 6.91
N LYS A 163 -23.51 -39.44 6.60
CA LYS A 163 -24.28 -39.51 5.36
C LYS A 163 -25.62 -38.83 5.58
N SER A 164 -25.78 -37.57 5.14
CA SER A 164 -27.14 -37.05 4.96
C SER A 164 -27.74 -37.72 3.73
N VAL A 165 -28.55 -38.76 3.97
CA VAL A 165 -29.52 -39.24 2.99
C VAL A 165 -30.61 -38.18 2.96
N VAL A 166 -30.56 -37.33 1.95
CA VAL A 166 -31.74 -36.56 1.53
C VAL A 166 -32.48 -37.47 0.55
N LEU A 167 -33.76 -37.73 0.84
CA LEU A 167 -34.68 -38.44 -0.04
C LEU A 167 -34.85 -37.68 -1.37
#